data_AF-A0A7E5X2V5-F1
#
_entry.id   AF-A0A7E5X2V5-F1
#
_cell.length_a   1.000
_cell.length_b   1.000
_cell.length_c   1.000
_cell.angle_alpha   90.00
_cell.angle_beta   90.00
_cell.angle_gamma   90.00
#
_symmetry.space_group_name_H-M   'P 1'
#
loop_
_entity.id
_entity.type
_entity.pdbx_description
1 polymer ?
#
loop_
_entity_poly.entity_id
_entity_poly.type
_entity_poly.pdbx_seq_one_letter_code
_entity_poly.pdbx_strand_id
1 'polypeptide(L)'
;MLRLIAITILVSAISAFPYDSIISKLDDGVRYQYMLDGNGIPHLVDLWGTTSDLVEASRYNPDAENVYHLFTRLNPTVSQPMVLGNKALLSNNFDPKKKTVILIHGWIVDINGILGTNMIPGKKIRLISSSSSSPHIRPLDIGLSR
;
A
#
# COMPACT_ATOMS: atom_id res chain seq x y z
N MET A 1 -52.59 -2.75 13.94
CA MET A 1 -51.57 -3.81 13.81
C MET A 1 -50.88 -3.82 12.45
N LEU A 2 -51.60 -3.93 11.32
CA LEU A 2 -50.97 -3.99 9.98
C LEU A 2 -50.02 -2.82 9.65
N ARG A 3 -50.37 -1.59 10.04
CA ARG A 3 -49.53 -0.39 9.84
C ARG A 3 -48.22 -0.44 10.65
N LEU A 4 -48.26 -0.96 11.87
CA LEU A 4 -47.06 -1.10 12.71
C LEU A 4 -46.12 -2.15 12.12
N ILE A 5 -46.65 -3.29 11.68
CA ILE A 5 -45.88 -4.35 11.02
C ILE A 5 -45.21 -3.82 9.75
N ALA A 6 -45.93 -3.08 8.92
CA ALA A 6 -45.38 -2.47 7.71
C ALA A 6 -44.22 -1.50 8.01
N ILE A 7 -44.35 -0.67 9.05
CA ILE A 7 -43.29 0.27 9.48
C ILE A 7 -42.07 -0.52 9.98
N THR A 8 -42.27 -1.55 10.80
CA THR A 8 -41.16 -2.38 11.30
C THR A 8 -40.42 -3.10 10.17
N ILE A 9 -41.13 -3.64 9.19
CA ILE A 9 -40.52 -4.26 8.00
C ILE A 9 -39.71 -3.23 7.20
N LEU A 10 -40.26 -2.03 7.00
CA LEU A 10 -39.59 -0.96 6.27
C LEU A 10 -38.30 -0.50 6.97
N VAL A 11 -38.35 -0.26 8.29
CA VAL A 11 -37.17 0.13 9.07
C VAL A 11 -36.11 -0.98 9.06
N SER A 12 -36.53 -2.24 9.23
CA SER A 12 -35.62 -3.40 9.16
C SER A 12 -34.92 -3.47 7.80
N ALA A 13 -35.67 -3.33 6.70
CA ALA A 13 -35.13 -3.35 5.35
C ALA A 13 -34.13 -2.20 5.09
N ILE A 14 -34.41 -0.99 5.59
CA ILE A 14 -33.49 0.16 5.46
C ILE A 14 -32.23 -0.06 6.29
N SER A 15 -32.36 -0.60 7.51
CA SER A 15 -31.21 -0.86 8.39
C SER A 15 -30.29 -1.98 7.89
N ALA A 16 -30.81 -2.89 7.05
CA ALA A 16 -30.06 -4.00 6.49
C ALA A 16 -29.27 -3.62 5.22
N PHE A 17 -29.43 -2.40 4.70
CA PHE A 17 -28.68 -1.97 3.52
C PHE A 17 -27.21 -1.75 3.88
N PRO A 18 -26.26 -2.46 3.23
CA PRO A 18 -24.84 -2.23 3.48
C PRO A 18 -24.47 -0.85 2.95
N TYR A 19 -24.29 0.11 3.86
CA TYR A 19 -23.81 1.45 3.54
C TYR A 19 -22.38 1.59 4.07
N ASP A 20 -21.44 1.76 3.14
CA ASP A 20 -20.07 2.10 3.49
C ASP A 20 -19.92 3.62 3.50
N SER A 21 -19.61 4.16 4.67
CA SER A 21 -19.59 5.61 4.87
C SER A 21 -18.30 6.23 4.37
N ILE A 22 -18.42 7.34 3.64
CA ILE A 22 -17.28 8.11 3.15
C ILE A 22 -16.71 8.91 4.31
N ILE A 23 -15.44 8.70 4.61
CA ILE A 23 -14.71 9.38 5.69
C ILE A 23 -13.73 10.42 5.16
N SER A 24 -13.28 10.30 3.91
CA SER A 24 -12.36 11.26 3.30
C SER A 24 -12.52 11.31 1.78
N LYS A 25 -12.20 12.46 1.20
CA LYS A 25 -12.07 12.64 -0.25
C LYS A 25 -10.64 13.07 -0.51
N LEU A 26 -9.92 12.30 -1.32
CA LEU A 26 -8.52 12.59 -1.61
C LEU A 26 -8.36 13.81 -2.54
N ASP A 27 -9.40 14.09 -3.32
CA ASP A 27 -9.53 15.24 -4.23
C ASP A 27 -11.04 15.57 -4.41
N ASP A 28 -11.35 16.79 -4.86
CA ASP A 28 -12.71 17.25 -5.23
C ASP A 28 -13.17 16.66 -6.58
N GLY A 29 -12.32 15.86 -7.21
CA GLY A 29 -12.57 15.21 -8.49
C GLY A 29 -13.56 14.03 -8.45
N VAL A 30 -13.42 13.15 -9.44
CA VAL A 30 -14.31 11.99 -9.61
C VAL A 30 -14.14 10.99 -8.47
N ARG A 31 -15.24 10.34 -8.09
CA ARG A 31 -15.21 9.26 -7.08
C ARG A 31 -14.51 8.02 -7.60
N TYR A 32 -14.73 7.65 -8.85
CA TYR A 32 -14.16 6.43 -9.43
C TYR A 32 -13.22 6.76 -10.60
N GLN A 33 -12.09 6.08 -10.66
CA GLN A 33 -11.13 6.19 -11.76
C GLN A 33 -10.55 4.84 -12.14
N TYR A 34 -10.26 4.65 -13.43
CA TYR A 34 -9.48 3.50 -13.88
C TYR A 34 -7.99 3.73 -13.61
N MET A 35 -7.38 2.82 -12.86
CA MET A 35 -5.95 2.80 -12.59
C MET A 35 -5.34 1.50 -13.11
N LEU A 36 -4.17 1.60 -13.74
CA LEU A 36 -3.43 0.43 -14.17
C LEU A 36 -2.67 -0.16 -13.00
N ASP A 37 -2.71 -1.49 -12.86
CA ASP A 37 -1.82 -2.20 -11.94
C ASP A 37 -0.39 -2.33 -12.51
N GLY A 38 0.48 -3.02 -11.78
CA GLY A 38 1.87 -3.28 -12.17
C GLY A 38 2.04 -4.12 -13.46
N ASN A 39 0.98 -4.80 -13.91
CA ASN A 39 0.93 -5.56 -15.16
C ASN A 39 0.24 -4.78 -16.30
N GLY A 40 -0.24 -3.56 -16.04
CA GLY A 40 -0.96 -2.74 -17.00
C GLY A 40 -2.45 -3.09 -17.15
N ILE A 41 -3.03 -3.87 -16.24
CA ILE A 41 -4.47 -4.20 -16.25
C ILE A 41 -5.24 -3.04 -15.60
N PRO A 42 -6.29 -2.51 -16.24
CA PRO A 42 -7.10 -1.44 -15.66
C PRO A 42 -8.06 -1.99 -14.59
N HIS A 43 -8.08 -1.32 -13.45
CA HIS A 43 -8.99 -1.57 -12.34
C HIS A 43 -9.80 -0.32 -12.04
N LEU A 44 -11.11 -0.48 -11.80
CA LEU A 44 -11.95 0.62 -11.33
C LEU A 44 -11.72 0.83 -9.83
N VAL A 45 -11.22 2.00 -9.47
CA VAL A 45 -10.81 2.36 -8.12
C VAL A 45 -11.73 3.42 -7.57
N ASP A 46 -12.27 3.21 -6.36
CA ASP A 46 -12.83 4.32 -5.57
C ASP A 46 -11.66 5.20 -5.12
N LEU A 47 -11.78 6.51 -5.20
CA LEU A 47 -10.75 7.47 -4.78
C LEU A 47 -11.12 8.15 -3.45
N TRP A 48 -12.33 7.90 -2.96
CA TRP A 48 -12.79 8.41 -1.68
C TRP A 48 -12.58 7.36 -0.60
N GLY A 49 -11.94 7.75 0.49
CA GLY A 49 -11.71 6.84 1.61
C GLY A 49 -13.03 6.53 2.31
N THR A 50 -13.26 5.24 2.54
CA THR A 50 -14.44 4.72 3.21
C THR A 50 -14.13 4.17 4.60
N THR A 51 -15.17 3.85 5.36
CA THR A 51 -15.02 3.14 6.64
C THR A 51 -14.39 1.77 6.46
N SER A 52 -14.70 1.05 5.38
CA SER A 52 -14.08 -0.24 5.11
C SER A 52 -12.58 -0.10 4.82
N ASP A 53 -12.17 0.92 4.07
CA ASP A 53 -10.75 1.22 3.82
C ASP A 53 -9.98 1.51 5.12
N LEU A 54 -10.60 2.25 6.05
CA LEU A 54 -9.99 2.52 7.35
C LEU A 54 -9.83 1.24 8.17
N VAL A 55 -10.83 0.36 8.16
CA VAL A 55 -10.75 -0.94 8.84
C VAL A 55 -9.65 -1.80 8.23
N GLU A 56 -9.56 -1.85 6.90
CA GLU A 56 -8.47 -2.54 6.20
C GLU A 56 -7.10 -1.95 6.59
N ALA A 57 -6.96 -0.63 6.55
CA ALA A 57 -5.74 0.07 6.93
C ALA A 57 -5.36 -0.15 8.40
N SER A 58 -6.34 -0.27 9.29
CA SER A 58 -6.11 -0.52 10.72
C SER A 58 -5.53 -1.90 11.01
N ARG A 59 -5.70 -2.85 10.07
CA ARG A 59 -5.18 -4.22 10.19
C ARG A 59 -3.75 -4.36 9.69
N TYR A 60 -3.28 -3.40 8.91
CA TYR A 60 -1.94 -3.40 8.34
C TYR A 60 -0.88 -3.33 9.44
N ASN A 61 -0.02 -4.36 9.52
CA ASN A 61 1.13 -4.36 10.41
C ASN A 61 2.44 -4.13 9.62
N PRO A 62 3.02 -2.91 9.64
CA PRO A 62 4.23 -2.61 8.86
C PRO A 62 5.46 -3.41 9.27
N ASP A 63 5.52 -3.94 10.50
CA ASP A 63 6.66 -4.73 10.96
C ASP A 63 6.63 -6.18 10.42
N ALA A 64 5.45 -6.67 10.07
CA ALA A 64 5.23 -8.04 9.60
C ALA A 64 4.94 -8.13 8.09
N GLU A 65 4.29 -7.11 7.52
CA GLU A 65 3.78 -7.13 6.15
C GLU A 65 4.68 -6.39 5.16
N ASN A 66 5.62 -5.55 5.64
CA ASN A 66 6.64 -4.99 4.77
C ASN A 66 7.74 -6.02 4.49
N VAL A 67 8.05 -6.21 3.21
CA VAL A 67 9.20 -7.00 2.79
C VAL A 67 10.30 -6.08 2.25
N TYR A 68 11.45 -6.06 2.93
CA TYR A 68 12.59 -5.24 2.54
C TYR A 68 13.60 -6.02 1.70
N HIS A 69 13.85 -5.51 0.50
CA HIS A 69 14.84 -6.09 -0.43
C HIS A 69 16.00 -5.14 -0.63
N LEU A 70 17.21 -5.54 -0.22
CA LEU A 70 18.47 -4.81 -0.44
C LEU A 70 19.12 -5.22 -1.76
N PHE A 71 19.26 -4.26 -2.65
CA PHE A 71 20.10 -4.37 -3.84
C PHE A 71 21.34 -3.50 -3.72
N THR A 72 22.46 -4.02 -4.19
CA THR A 72 23.73 -3.31 -4.26
C THR A 72 24.44 -3.65 -5.58
N ARG A 73 25.61 -3.06 -5.81
CA ARG A 73 26.45 -3.45 -6.95
C ARG A 73 26.99 -4.89 -6.85
N LEU A 74 27.07 -5.45 -5.65
CA LEU A 74 27.52 -6.83 -5.43
C LEU A 74 26.41 -7.85 -5.68
N ASN A 75 25.14 -7.43 -5.60
CA ASN A 75 23.98 -8.26 -5.81
C ASN A 75 22.90 -7.51 -6.64
N PRO A 76 23.21 -7.16 -7.90
CA PRO A 76 22.34 -6.29 -8.70
C PRO A 76 21.07 -6.99 -9.20
N THR A 77 21.09 -8.31 -9.30
CA THR A 77 20.00 -9.13 -9.84
C THR A 77 19.21 -9.85 -8.76
N VAL A 78 19.87 -10.32 -7.70
CA VAL A 78 19.24 -11.06 -6.60
C VAL A 78 19.31 -10.22 -5.33
N SER A 79 18.15 -9.79 -4.85
CA SER A 79 18.05 -9.02 -3.61
C SER A 79 18.53 -9.82 -2.40
N GLN A 80 19.07 -9.11 -1.41
CA GLN A 80 19.21 -9.64 -0.07
C GLN A 80 17.97 -9.25 0.76
N PRO A 81 17.18 -10.22 1.27
CA PRO A 81 16.08 -9.92 2.18
C PRO A 81 16.57 -9.29 3.49
N MET A 82 15.86 -8.28 3.97
CA MET A 82 16.14 -7.61 5.24
C MET A 82 14.96 -7.77 6.20
N VAL A 83 15.29 -8.00 7.46
CA VAL A 83 14.31 -8.09 8.56
C VAL A 83 14.57 -6.93 9.51
N LEU A 84 13.50 -6.20 9.86
CA LEU A 84 13.56 -5.11 10.83
C LEU A 84 14.16 -5.61 12.16
N GLY A 85 14.98 -4.76 12.78
CA GLY A 85 15.67 -5.09 14.05
C GLY A 85 16.85 -6.06 13.93
N ASN A 86 17.02 -6.78 12.81
CA ASN A 86 18.12 -7.73 12.65
C ASN A 86 19.37 -7.07 12.04
N LYS A 87 20.20 -6.49 12.91
CA LYS A 87 21.45 -5.82 12.51
C LYS A 87 22.46 -6.75 11.85
N ALA A 88 22.42 -8.06 12.12
CA ALA A 88 23.36 -9.02 11.54
C ALA A 88 23.16 -9.18 10.02
N LEU A 89 21.97 -8.88 9.50
CA LEU A 89 21.74 -8.90 8.05
C LEU A 89 22.38 -7.69 7.36
N LEU A 90 22.65 -6.59 8.06
CA LEU A 90 23.29 -5.42 7.46
C LEU A 90 24.76 -5.65 7.11
N SER A 91 25.45 -6.62 7.71
CA SER A 91 26.91 -6.74 7.56
C SER A 91 27.38 -7.31 6.21
N ASN A 92 26.49 -7.91 5.42
CA ASN A 92 26.91 -8.61 4.19
C ASN A 92 27.08 -7.67 2.99
N ASN A 93 26.03 -6.91 2.64
CA ASN A 93 26.06 -6.04 1.46
C ASN A 93 25.78 -4.57 1.79
N PHE A 94 25.27 -4.25 2.99
CA PHE A 94 24.97 -2.87 3.36
C PHE A 94 26.22 -2.16 3.88
N ASP A 95 26.42 -0.93 3.42
CA ASP A 95 27.56 -0.09 3.79
C ASP A 95 27.03 1.29 4.20
N PRO A 96 27.08 1.64 5.50
CA PRO A 96 26.54 2.91 5.99
C PRO A 96 27.31 4.13 5.48
N LYS A 97 28.50 3.96 4.90
CA LYS A 97 29.27 5.06 4.30
C LYS A 97 28.82 5.36 2.87
N LYS A 98 27.98 4.51 2.26
CA LYS A 98 27.43 4.70 0.91
C LYS A 98 26.05 5.34 0.99
N LYS A 99 25.67 6.05 -0.08
CA LYS A 99 24.33 6.62 -0.20
C LYS A 99 23.28 5.51 -0.27
N THR A 100 22.33 5.56 0.64
CA THR A 100 21.14 4.71 0.64
C THR A 100 20.02 5.40 -0.12
N VAL A 101 19.29 4.66 -0.95
CA VAL A 101 18.04 5.16 -1.52
C VAL A 101 16.92 4.17 -1.21
N ILE A 102 15.73 4.71 -1.03
CA ILE A 102 14.54 3.92 -0.70
C ILE A 102 13.60 4.06 -1.89
N LEU A 103 13.02 2.94 -2.33
CA LEU A 103 12.06 2.92 -3.42
C LEU A 103 10.83 2.17 -2.95
N ILE A 104 9.76 2.90 -2.68
CA ILE A 104 8.48 2.35 -2.29
C ILE A 104 7.63 2.28 -3.54
N HIS A 105 6.98 1.13 -3.78
CA HIS A 105 6.04 1.00 -4.89
C HIS A 105 4.64 1.39 -4.44
N GLY A 106 3.78 1.70 -5.42
CA GLY A 106 2.39 2.01 -5.17
C GLY A 106 1.49 0.78 -5.16
N TRP A 107 0.21 1.06 -5.34
CA TRP A 107 -0.90 0.10 -5.35
C TRP A 107 -0.76 -0.97 -6.44
N ILE A 108 -0.86 -2.25 -6.05
CA ILE A 108 -0.81 -3.45 -6.89
C ILE A 108 0.40 -3.45 -7.87
N VAL A 109 1.59 -3.16 -7.34
CA VAL A 109 2.85 -3.29 -8.06
C VAL A 109 3.76 -4.22 -7.25
N ASP A 110 4.43 -5.16 -7.91
CA ASP A 110 5.43 -6.01 -7.27
C ASP A 110 6.86 -5.54 -7.61
N ILE A 111 7.85 -6.27 -7.11
CA ILE A 111 9.28 -6.01 -7.36
C ILE A 111 9.68 -6.13 -8.84
N ASN A 112 8.90 -6.88 -9.64
CA ASN A 112 9.17 -7.17 -11.05
C ASN A 112 8.39 -6.25 -12.01
N GLY A 113 7.38 -5.53 -11.52
CA GLY A 113 6.54 -4.62 -12.29
C GLY A 113 7.29 -3.40 -12.83
N ILE A 114 6.56 -2.46 -13.43
CA ILE A 114 7.05 -1.30 -14.23
C ILE A 114 8.25 -0.51 -13.67
N LEU A 115 8.55 -0.58 -12.37
CA LEU A 115 9.72 0.06 -11.74
C LEU A 115 11.03 -0.75 -11.80
N GLY A 116 10.98 -1.97 -12.37
CA GLY A 116 12.12 -2.88 -12.52
C GLY A 116 12.92 -2.71 -13.82
N THR A 117 12.33 -2.12 -14.88
CA THR A 117 12.85 -2.27 -16.25
C THR A 117 13.90 -1.25 -16.68
N ASN A 118 14.07 -0.12 -15.98
CA ASN A 118 15.06 0.91 -16.34
C ASN A 118 15.86 1.41 -15.12
N MET A 119 16.73 0.55 -14.59
CA MET A 119 17.72 0.96 -13.59
C MET A 119 19.05 1.31 -14.24
N ILE A 120 19.42 2.60 -14.22
CA ILE A 120 20.76 3.05 -14.60
C ILE A 120 21.77 2.54 -13.55
N PRO A 121 22.80 1.77 -13.95
CA PRO A 121 23.85 1.30 -13.04
C PRO A 121 24.65 2.52 -12.53
N GLY A 122 24.39 2.94 -11.30
CA GLY A 122 24.90 4.23 -10.83
C GLY A 122 25.19 4.28 -9.35
N LYS A 123 24.20 4.56 -8.52
CA LYS A 123 24.38 4.80 -7.09
C LYS A 123 23.04 4.55 -6.40
N LYS A 124 22.76 3.33 -5.93
CA LYS A 124 21.47 3.07 -5.28
C LYS A 124 21.53 1.77 -4.49
N ILE A 125 21.47 1.88 -3.16
CA ILE A 125 20.78 0.85 -2.38
C ILE A 125 19.30 1.04 -2.69
N ARG A 126 18.55 -0.06 -2.82
CA ARG A 126 17.10 -0.08 -2.97
C ARG A 126 16.57 -0.75 -1.71
N LEU A 127 15.58 -0.16 -1.07
CA LEU A 127 14.70 -0.82 -0.09
C LEU A 127 13.30 -0.75 -0.69
N ILE A 128 12.72 -1.90 -0.99
CA ILE A 128 11.32 -1.99 -1.36
C ILE A 128 10.52 -2.19 -0.08
N SER A 129 9.38 -1.54 0.04
CA SER A 129 8.38 -1.76 1.08
C SER A 129 7.08 -1.93 0.33
N SER A 130 6.40 -3.06 0.58
CA SER A 130 5.08 -3.35 0.03
C SER A 130 4.05 -2.85 1.03
N SER A 131 3.18 -1.93 0.62
CA SER A 131 2.01 -1.64 1.44
C SER A 131 0.75 -1.50 0.59
N SER A 132 -0.25 -2.29 0.98
CA SER A 132 -1.69 -2.17 0.72
C SER A 132 -2.28 -2.75 -0.57
N SER A 133 -3.27 -3.61 -0.38
CA SER A 133 -4.31 -4.02 -1.34
C SER A 133 -5.30 -2.91 -1.67
N SER A 134 -5.46 -1.92 -0.79
CA SER A 134 -6.33 -0.76 -0.98
C SER A 134 -5.58 0.42 -1.65
N PRO A 135 -6.16 1.04 -2.70
CA PRO A 135 -5.58 2.19 -3.38
C PRO A 135 -5.58 3.45 -2.51
N HIS A 136 -6.30 3.44 -1.39
CA HIS A 136 -6.46 4.55 -0.46
C HIS A 136 -5.32 4.65 0.56
N ILE A 137 -4.60 3.56 0.81
CA ILE A 137 -3.50 3.53 1.76
C ILE A 137 -2.23 3.93 1.02
N ARG A 138 -1.89 5.21 1.09
CA ARG A 138 -0.51 5.63 0.83
C ARG A 138 0.36 5.04 1.94
N PRO A 139 1.64 4.70 1.67
CA PRO A 139 2.62 4.54 2.73
C PRO A 139 2.51 5.81 3.58
N LEU A 140 1.97 5.66 4.79
CA LEU A 140 1.83 6.74 5.74
C LEU A 140 3.18 7.44 5.80
N ASP A 141 3.21 8.77 5.61
CA ASP A 141 4.40 9.58 5.79
C ASP A 141 5.07 9.11 7.08
N ILE A 142 6.15 8.34 6.92
CA ILE A 142 6.99 7.94 8.04
C ILE A 142 7.61 9.25 8.45
N GLY A 143 6.97 9.88 9.44
CA GLY A 143 7.50 11.04 10.12
C GLY A 143 8.91 10.71 10.53
N LEU A 144 9.87 11.20 9.76
CA LEU A 144 11.22 11.44 10.22
C LEU A 144 11.08 12.57 11.25
N SER A 145 10.60 12.23 12.44
CA SER A 145 10.81 13.09 13.60
C SER A 145 12.32 13.14 13.79
N ARG A 146 12.86 14.33 13.58
CA ARG A 146 14.26 14.68 13.77
C ARG A 146 14.75 14.32 15.17
#